data_AF-A0A383A6X4-F1
#
_entry.id   AF-A0A383A6X4-F1
#
_cell.length_a   1.000
_cell.length_b   1.000
_cell.length_c   1.000
_cell.angle_alpha   90.00
_cell.angle_beta   90.00
_cell.angle_gamma   90.00
#
_symmetry.space_group_name_H-M   'P 1'
#
loop_
_entity.id
_entity.type
_entity.pdbx_description
1 polymer ?
#
loop_
_entity_poly.entity_id
_entity_poly.type
_entity_poly.pdbx_seq_one_letter_code
_entity_poly.pdbx_strand_id
1 'polypeptide(L)'
;MANLKTEFCGLEFKNPIVVASAETGNSLDNIKKCIDYGAGGVIIKTVGDIPGMQTLTNNSKYAILNDQGELIRGKVNRSFFFYSRSGYAKEHYADWIPILREAQAYAQKQGSHIIGNIASNTIEGWIKLAKVMHECGIQLVELNYQCPHPT
;
A
#
# COMPACT_ATOMS: atom_id res chain seq x y z
N MET A 1 -28.95 -11.33 -1.62
CA MET A 1 -27.74 -10.72 -1.03
C MET A 1 -27.56 -9.32 -1.59
N ALA A 2 -26.96 -8.40 -0.83
CA ALA A 2 -26.71 -7.03 -1.29
C ALA A 2 -25.62 -7.01 -2.38
N ASN A 3 -25.78 -6.14 -3.38
CA ASN A 3 -24.73 -5.84 -4.35
C ASN A 3 -23.77 -4.81 -3.74
N LEU A 4 -22.49 -5.15 -3.63
CA LEU A 4 -21.46 -4.26 -3.08
C LEU A 4 -20.58 -3.62 -4.16
N LYS A 5 -20.82 -3.90 -5.45
CA LYS A 5 -20.04 -3.28 -6.53
C LYS A 5 -20.08 -1.76 -6.42
N THR A 6 -18.92 -1.12 -6.62
CA THR A 6 -18.75 0.32 -6.47
C THR A 6 -17.94 0.87 -7.63
N GLU A 7 -18.34 2.00 -8.18
CA GLU A 7 -17.53 2.73 -9.17
C GLU A 7 -16.72 3.82 -8.46
N PHE A 8 -15.41 3.88 -8.71
CA PHE A 8 -14.53 4.89 -8.16
C PHE A 8 -13.48 5.29 -9.20
N CYS A 9 -13.36 6.60 -9.45
CA CYS A 9 -12.44 7.15 -10.46
C CYS A 9 -12.55 6.48 -11.85
N GLY A 10 -13.77 6.09 -12.25
CA GLY A 10 -14.04 5.44 -13.54
C GLY A 10 -13.70 3.94 -13.60
N LEU A 11 -13.40 3.30 -12.47
CA LEU A 11 -13.16 1.86 -12.37
C LEU A 11 -14.25 1.19 -11.53
N GLU A 12 -14.76 0.05 -12.00
CA GLU A 12 -15.65 -0.81 -11.21
C GLU A 12 -14.82 -1.69 -10.26
N PHE A 13 -15.09 -1.59 -8.96
CA PHE A 13 -14.58 -2.47 -7.92
C PHE A 13 -15.63 -3.53 -7.57
N LYS A 14 -15.21 -4.78 -7.37
CA LYS A 14 -16.11 -5.87 -6.95
C LYS A 14 -16.78 -5.63 -5.59
N ASN A 15 -16.17 -4.82 -4.73
CA ASN A 15 -16.69 -4.33 -3.46
C ASN A 15 -15.88 -3.09 -3.01
N PRO A 16 -16.35 -2.27 -2.03
CA PRO A 16 -15.66 -1.04 -1.63
C PRO A 16 -14.50 -1.27 -0.65
N ILE A 17 -14.14 -2.52 -0.35
CA ILE A 17 -13.10 -2.82 0.64
C ILE A 17 -11.73 -2.74 -0.02
N VAL A 18 -10.94 -1.76 0.38
CA VAL A 18 -9.57 -1.54 -0.09
C VAL A 18 -8.60 -1.69 1.07
N VAL A 19 -7.54 -2.48 0.87
CA VAL A 19 -6.46 -2.62 1.85
C VAL A 19 -5.55 -1.39 1.77
N ALA A 20 -5.39 -0.72 2.91
CA ALA A 20 -4.55 0.47 3.03
C ALA A 20 -3.05 0.16 2.80
N SER A 21 -2.29 1.19 2.41
CA SER A 21 -0.83 1.09 2.28
C SER A 21 -0.20 0.80 3.64
N ALA A 22 0.25 -0.44 3.83
CA ALA A 22 0.86 -0.92 5.06
C ALA A 22 1.75 -2.14 4.75
N GLU A 23 2.12 -2.91 5.79
CA GLU A 23 2.90 -4.15 5.63
C GLU A 23 2.16 -5.23 4.82
N THR A 24 0.84 -5.13 4.68
CA THR A 24 0.04 -6.00 3.80
C THR A 24 0.29 -5.74 2.31
N GLY A 25 0.76 -4.55 1.95
CA GLY A 25 1.08 -4.17 0.57
C GLY A 25 2.57 -4.24 0.23
N ASN A 26 3.42 -4.81 1.09
CA ASN A 26 4.89 -4.73 0.98
C ASN A 26 5.54 -5.86 0.16
N SER A 27 4.77 -6.85 -0.29
CA SER A 27 5.25 -7.99 -1.06
C SER A 27 4.14 -8.57 -1.92
N LEU A 28 4.52 -9.22 -3.02
CA LEU A 28 3.57 -9.86 -3.93
C LEU A 28 2.67 -10.88 -3.21
N ASP A 29 3.24 -11.70 -2.34
CA ASP A 29 2.51 -12.74 -1.61
C ASP A 29 1.46 -12.15 -0.68
N ASN A 30 1.78 -11.07 0.04
CA ASN A 30 0.82 -10.39 0.90
C ASN A 30 -0.30 -9.72 0.09
N ILE A 31 0.04 -9.12 -1.05
CA ILE A 31 -0.93 -8.51 -1.97
C ILE A 31 -1.90 -9.59 -2.49
N LYS A 32 -1.38 -10.72 -2.98
CA LYS A 32 -2.20 -11.85 -3.46
C LYS A 32 -3.13 -12.38 -2.36
N LYS A 33 -2.62 -12.58 -1.14
CA LYS A 33 -3.44 -12.98 0.01
C LYS A 33 -4.58 -11.99 0.26
N CYS A 34 -4.33 -10.69 0.26
CA CYS A 34 -5.39 -9.69 0.44
C CYS A 34 -6.51 -9.83 -0.60
N ILE A 35 -6.14 -10.04 -1.86
CA ILE A 35 -7.07 -10.24 -2.98
C ILE A 35 -7.86 -11.55 -2.81
N ASP A 36 -7.18 -12.62 -2.41
CA ASP A 36 -7.78 -13.95 -2.18
C ASP A 36 -8.79 -13.93 -1.03
N TYR A 37 -8.54 -13.11 0.00
CA TYR A 37 -9.50 -12.84 1.07
C TYR A 37 -10.63 -11.88 0.67
N GLY A 38 -10.68 -11.46 -0.59
CA GLY A 38 -11.82 -10.77 -1.18
C GLY A 38 -11.70 -9.25 -1.25
N ALA A 39 -10.55 -8.65 -0.97
CA ALA A 39 -10.36 -7.21 -1.13
C ALA A 39 -10.69 -6.76 -2.56
N GLY A 40 -11.47 -5.68 -2.70
CA GLY A 40 -11.76 -5.05 -3.99
C GLY A 40 -10.57 -4.26 -4.55
N GLY A 41 -9.68 -3.81 -3.68
CA GLY A 41 -8.40 -3.22 -4.09
C GLY A 41 -7.33 -3.36 -3.01
N VAL A 42 -6.08 -3.18 -3.42
CA VAL A 42 -4.92 -3.16 -2.53
C VAL A 42 -4.04 -1.99 -2.89
N ILE A 43 -3.79 -1.12 -1.90
CA ILE A 43 -2.81 -0.06 -2.01
C ILE A 43 -1.46 -0.65 -1.61
N ILE A 44 -0.48 -0.61 -2.53
CA ILE A 44 0.86 -1.13 -2.27
C ILE A 44 1.58 -0.31 -1.20
N LYS A 45 2.62 -0.87 -0.58
CA LYS A 45 3.54 -0.10 0.25
C LYS A 45 4.14 1.04 -0.58
N THR A 46 4.30 2.22 0.01
CA THR A 46 4.87 3.39 -0.67
C THR A 46 6.16 3.05 -1.40
N VAL A 47 6.16 3.20 -2.72
CA VAL A 47 7.32 3.08 -3.60
C VAL A 47 7.83 4.48 -3.90
N GLY A 48 9.10 4.75 -3.64
CA GLY A 48 9.66 6.09 -3.81
C GLY A 48 11.13 6.10 -4.16
N ASP A 49 11.69 7.30 -4.25
CA ASP A 49 13.08 7.59 -4.61
C ASP A 49 13.84 8.30 -3.48
N ILE A 50 13.41 8.12 -2.23
CA ILE A 50 13.97 8.77 -1.04
C ILE A 50 14.68 7.74 -0.15
N PRO A 51 16.02 7.57 -0.25
CA PRO A 51 16.76 6.52 0.46
C PRO A 51 16.63 6.57 1.99
N GLY A 52 16.51 7.77 2.56
CA GLY A 52 16.29 7.94 4.00
C GLY A 52 14.99 7.27 4.46
N MET A 53 13.91 7.39 3.67
CA MET A 53 12.63 6.76 3.98
C MET A 53 12.66 5.25 3.76
N GLN A 54 13.43 4.73 2.81
CA GLN A 54 13.62 3.29 2.62
C GLN A 54 14.38 2.68 3.82
N THR A 55 15.40 3.40 4.32
CA THR A 55 16.20 2.97 5.47
C THR A 55 15.40 2.94 6.78
N LEU A 56 14.42 3.84 6.96
CA LEU A 56 13.56 3.84 8.15
C LEU A 56 12.81 2.52 8.35
N THR A 57 12.49 1.80 7.28
CA THR A 57 11.80 0.50 7.37
C THR A 57 12.66 -0.56 8.06
N ASN A 58 13.99 -0.43 8.05
CA ASN A 58 14.88 -1.32 8.81
C ASN A 58 14.80 -1.07 10.32
N ASN A 59 14.24 0.06 10.75
CA ASN A 59 14.07 0.45 12.13
C ASN A 59 12.59 0.53 12.51
N SER A 60 11.77 -0.35 11.91
CA SER A 60 10.33 -0.33 12.11
C SER A 60 9.98 -0.59 13.57
N LYS A 61 9.08 0.23 14.11
CA LYS A 61 8.57 0.10 15.49
C LYS A 61 7.08 -0.12 15.45
N TYR A 62 6.61 -1.11 16.21
CA TYR A 62 5.21 -1.46 16.32
C TYR A 62 4.81 -1.52 17.78
N ALA A 63 3.63 -0.98 18.10
CA ALA A 63 3.00 -1.13 19.38
C ALA A 63 1.49 -1.35 19.18
N ILE A 64 0.92 -2.23 20.00
CA ILE A 64 -0.52 -2.43 20.06
C ILE A 64 -0.96 -1.95 21.43
N LEU A 65 -1.84 -0.95 21.48
CA LEU A 65 -2.31 -0.34 22.71
C LEU A 65 -3.79 -0.64 22.93
N ASN A 66 -4.21 -0.74 24.18
CA ASN A 66 -5.64 -0.68 24.54
C ASN A 66 -6.14 0.77 24.51
N ASP A 67 -7.41 0.94 24.85
CA ASP A 67 -8.11 2.22 24.96
C ASP A 67 -7.62 3.13 26.10
N GLN A 68 -6.81 2.60 27.02
CA GLN A 68 -6.10 3.37 28.04
C GLN A 68 -4.66 3.73 27.62
N GLY A 69 -4.23 3.36 26.41
CA GLY A 69 -2.87 3.61 25.92
C GLY A 69 -1.81 2.64 26.47
N GLU A 70 -2.23 1.54 27.09
CA GLU A 70 -1.34 0.54 27.67
C GLU A 70 -0.99 -0.54 26.64
N LEU A 71 0.25 -1.05 26.70
CA LEU A 71 0.72 -2.09 25.80
C LEU A 71 -0.03 -3.41 25.99
N ILE A 72 -0.63 -3.90 24.90
CA ILE A 72 -1.18 -5.24 24.85
C ILE A 72 -0.07 -6.24 24.49
N ARG A 73 0.05 -7.32 25.27
CA ARG A 73 0.90 -8.48 24.97
C ARG A 73 0.04 -9.72 24.78
N GLY A 74 0.27 -10.48 23.72
CA GLY A 74 -0.47 -11.69 23.41
C GLY A 74 -1.76 -11.42 22.62
N LYS A 75 -2.89 -11.93 23.11
CA LYS A 75 -4.17 -11.83 22.40
C LYS A 75 -4.66 -10.38 22.36
N VAL A 76 -4.90 -9.87 21.15
CA VAL A 76 -5.39 -8.52 20.93
C VAL A 76 -6.90 -8.45 21.24
N ASN A 77 -7.31 -7.42 21.97
CA ASN A 77 -8.71 -7.15 22.28
C ASN A 77 -9.49 -6.73 21.01
N ARG A 78 -10.83 -6.74 21.08
CA ARG A 78 -11.68 -6.30 19.97
C ARG A 78 -11.41 -4.84 19.57
N SER A 79 -11.17 -3.98 20.55
CA SER A 79 -10.74 -2.59 20.33
C SER A 79 -9.27 -2.46 20.71
N PHE A 80 -8.48 -1.92 19.79
CA PHE A 80 -7.05 -1.69 19.97
C PHE A 80 -6.59 -0.58 19.03
N PHE A 81 -5.44 0.01 19.36
CA PHE A 81 -4.74 0.95 18.50
C PHE A 81 -3.45 0.31 18.02
N PHE A 82 -3.23 0.34 16.70
CA PHE A 82 -1.96 -0.07 16.10
C PHE A 82 -1.12 1.16 15.83
N TYR A 83 -0.05 1.32 16.59
CA TYR A 83 0.98 2.32 16.34
C TYR A 83 2.08 1.69 15.50
N SER A 84 2.32 2.24 14.33
CA SER A 84 3.43 1.87 13.46
C SER A 84 4.30 3.08 13.15
N ARG A 85 5.60 2.84 13.16
CA ARG A 85 6.59 3.71 12.55
C ARG A 85 7.45 2.86 11.63
N SER A 86 7.10 2.84 10.36
CA SER A 86 7.84 2.20 9.27
C SER A 86 8.12 3.23 8.19
N GLY A 87 9.15 3.01 7.38
CA GLY A 87 9.41 3.82 6.20
C GLY A 87 8.69 3.34 4.95
N TYR A 88 9.30 3.61 3.79
CA TYR A 88 8.82 3.19 2.47
C TYR A 88 9.19 1.73 2.17
N ALA A 89 8.79 1.22 1.01
CA ALA A 89 9.32 -0.03 0.50
C ALA A 89 10.86 0.00 0.52
N LYS A 90 11.48 -1.11 0.92
CA LYS A 90 12.94 -1.16 1.15
C LYS A 90 13.72 -1.09 -0.15
N GLU A 91 13.17 -1.73 -1.17
CA GLU A 91 13.77 -1.85 -2.48
C GLU A 91 13.61 -0.55 -3.27
N HIS A 92 14.47 -0.36 -4.26
CA HIS A 92 14.35 0.76 -5.18
C HIS A 92 13.13 0.58 -6.08
N TYR A 93 12.51 1.66 -6.55
CA TYR A 93 11.27 1.58 -7.34
C TYR A 93 11.41 0.68 -8.60
N ALA A 94 12.62 0.61 -9.17
CA ALA A 94 12.88 -0.21 -10.35
C ALA A 94 12.73 -1.72 -10.05
N ASP A 95 13.09 -2.14 -8.84
CA ASP A 95 13.00 -3.54 -8.40
C ASP A 95 11.53 -3.94 -8.14
N TRP A 96 10.66 -2.96 -7.93
CA TRP A 96 9.23 -3.16 -7.79
C TRP A 96 8.51 -3.39 -9.12
N ILE A 97 9.07 -2.98 -10.26
CA ILE A 97 8.42 -3.12 -11.58
C ILE A 97 7.90 -4.55 -11.86
N PRO A 98 8.70 -5.63 -11.71
CA PRO A 98 8.19 -6.99 -11.93
C PRO A 98 7.06 -7.35 -10.95
N ILE A 99 7.17 -6.93 -9.69
CA ILE A 99 6.14 -7.15 -8.65
C ILE A 99 4.84 -6.43 -9.02
N LEU A 100 4.92 -5.17 -9.45
CA LEU A 100 3.76 -4.35 -9.83
C LEU A 100 3.00 -4.96 -11.00
N ARG A 101 3.74 -5.39 -12.05
CA ARG A 101 3.14 -6.04 -13.22
C ARG A 101 2.43 -7.33 -12.85
N GLU A 102 3.07 -8.17 -12.04
CA GLU A 102 2.46 -9.44 -11.63
C GLU A 102 1.27 -9.22 -10.70
N ALA A 103 1.39 -8.31 -9.72
CA ALA A 103 0.31 -7.95 -8.81
C ALA A 103 -0.91 -7.41 -9.56
N GLN A 104 -0.70 -6.52 -10.54
CA GLN A 104 -1.79 -5.95 -11.33
C GLN A 104 -2.45 -7.00 -12.23
N ALA A 105 -1.67 -7.86 -12.89
CA ALA A 105 -2.21 -8.96 -13.68
C ALA A 105 -3.02 -9.94 -12.82
N TYR A 106 -2.57 -10.21 -11.60
CA TYR A 106 -3.30 -11.05 -10.64
C TYR A 106 -4.61 -10.39 -10.18
N ALA A 107 -4.55 -9.12 -9.79
CA ALA A 107 -5.70 -8.37 -9.32
C ALA A 107 -6.82 -8.33 -10.37
N GLN A 108 -6.48 -8.04 -11.64
CA GLN A 108 -7.44 -8.01 -12.74
C GLN A 108 -8.17 -9.34 -12.93
N LYS A 109 -7.44 -10.47 -12.87
CA LYS A 109 -8.05 -11.81 -12.95
C LYS A 109 -9.04 -12.09 -11.82
N GLN A 110 -8.86 -11.44 -10.67
CA GLN A 110 -9.70 -11.59 -9.47
C GLN A 110 -10.71 -10.46 -9.30
N GLY A 111 -10.93 -9.64 -10.33
CA GLY A 111 -11.85 -8.49 -10.29
C GLY A 111 -11.47 -7.43 -9.24
N SER A 112 -10.17 -7.30 -8.96
CA SER A 112 -9.61 -6.37 -7.98
C SER A 112 -8.64 -5.41 -8.65
N HIS A 113 -8.27 -4.34 -7.95
CA HIS A 113 -7.34 -3.33 -8.48
C HIS A 113 -6.14 -3.11 -7.58
N ILE A 114 -4.96 -2.94 -8.18
CA ILE A 114 -3.81 -2.38 -7.47
C ILE A 114 -3.87 -0.85 -7.56
N ILE A 115 -3.58 -0.19 -6.44
CA ILE A 115 -3.41 1.26 -6.36
C ILE A 115 -1.96 1.53 -6.01
N GLY A 116 -1.26 2.29 -6.85
CA GLY A 116 0.15 2.61 -6.69
C GLY A 116 0.37 3.72 -5.68
N ASN A 117 0.84 3.41 -4.48
CA ASN A 117 1.26 4.43 -3.52
C ASN A 117 2.68 4.89 -3.85
N ILE A 118 2.85 6.16 -4.20
CA ILE A 118 4.13 6.74 -4.61
C ILE A 118 4.54 7.93 -3.74
N ALA A 119 5.84 8.15 -3.62
CA ALA A 119 6.40 9.32 -2.94
C ALA A 119 7.73 9.78 -3.56
N SER A 120 7.87 11.09 -3.74
CA SER A 120 9.13 11.72 -4.15
C SER A 120 9.31 13.10 -3.49
N ASN A 121 10.55 13.59 -3.49
CA ASN A 121 10.89 14.96 -3.06
C ASN A 121 11.02 15.95 -4.24
N THR A 122 10.93 15.49 -5.49
CA THR A 122 11.04 16.33 -6.69
C THR A 122 9.84 16.12 -7.60
N ILE A 123 9.43 17.17 -8.33
CA ILE A 123 8.33 17.07 -9.30
C ILE A 123 8.68 16.04 -10.38
N GLU A 124 9.94 16.01 -10.82
CA GLU A 124 10.46 15.07 -11.81
C GLU A 124 10.35 13.63 -11.32
N GLY A 125 10.68 13.38 -10.05
CA GLY A 125 10.54 12.06 -9.42
C GLY A 125 9.07 11.64 -9.30
N TRP A 126 8.17 12.53 -8.92
CA TRP A 126 6.72 12.28 -8.93
C TRP A 126 6.21 11.89 -10.32
N ILE A 127 6.56 12.65 -11.36
CA ILE A 127 6.20 12.37 -12.76
C ILE A 127 6.75 11.00 -13.17
N LYS A 128 8.01 10.71 -12.83
CA LYS A 128 8.67 9.45 -13.17
C LYS A 128 7.98 8.25 -12.51
N LEU A 129 7.71 8.32 -11.21
CA LEU A 129 7.04 7.25 -10.47
C LEU A 129 5.61 7.03 -10.99
N ALA A 130 4.85 8.09 -11.27
CA ALA A 130 3.52 7.98 -11.86
C ALA A 130 3.55 7.29 -13.24
N LYS A 131 4.53 7.63 -14.09
CA LYS A 131 4.76 6.94 -15.37
C LYS A 131 5.08 5.47 -15.18
N VAL A 132 5.96 5.12 -14.24
CA VAL A 132 6.27 3.72 -13.92
C VAL A 132 5.01 2.94 -13.51
N MET A 133 4.15 3.52 -12.65
CA MET A 133 2.89 2.88 -12.26
C MET A 133 1.99 2.65 -13.48
N HIS A 134 1.83 3.66 -14.33
CA HIS A 134 1.06 3.57 -15.56
C HIS A 134 1.60 2.48 -16.51
N GLU A 135 2.91 2.43 -16.73
CA GLU A 135 3.59 1.43 -17.56
C GLU A 135 3.48 0.00 -17.00
N CYS A 136 3.22 -0.15 -15.70
CA CYS A 136 2.91 -1.44 -15.08
C CYS A 136 1.42 -1.81 -15.19
N GLY A 137 0.60 -0.99 -15.86
CA GLY A 137 -0.84 -1.19 -16.03
C GLY A 137 -1.67 -0.78 -14.82
N ILE A 138 -1.08 -0.07 -13.85
CA ILE A 138 -1.78 0.44 -12.67
C ILE A 138 -2.48 1.76 -13.06
N GLN A 139 -3.78 1.81 -12.81
CA GLN A 139 -4.66 2.90 -13.28
C GLN A 139 -4.94 3.96 -12.20
N LEU A 140 -4.65 3.64 -10.93
CA LEU A 140 -4.84 4.54 -9.80
C LEU A 140 -3.54 4.71 -9.05
N VAL A 141 -3.24 5.95 -8.66
CA VAL A 141 -2.10 6.28 -7.80
C VAL A 141 -2.57 7.01 -6.54
N GLU A 142 -1.95 6.68 -5.42
CA GLU A 142 -2.07 7.40 -4.16
C GLU A 142 -0.77 8.18 -3.93
N LEU A 143 -0.87 9.49 -3.73
CA LEU A 143 0.30 10.34 -3.51
C LEU A 143 0.56 10.45 -2.00
N ASN A 144 1.65 9.85 -1.53
CA ASN A 144 1.99 9.90 -0.12
C ASN A 144 2.82 11.14 0.20
N TYR A 145 2.16 12.15 0.75
CA TYR A 145 2.75 13.40 1.25
C TYR A 145 3.19 13.34 2.73
N GLN A 146 3.33 12.16 3.35
CA GLN A 146 3.54 12.08 4.80
C GLN A 146 4.86 12.70 5.30
N CYS A 147 4.75 13.31 6.48
CA CYS A 147 5.75 14.02 7.27
C CYS A 147 6.70 13.06 8.04
N PRO A 148 7.99 13.38 8.23
CA PRO A 148 8.66 14.59 7.78
C PRO A 148 8.83 14.59 6.27
N HIS A 149 8.45 15.70 5.65
CA HIS A 149 8.96 16.03 4.33
C HIS A 149 10.49 16.11 4.47
N PRO A 150 11.25 15.32 3.71
CA PRO A 150 12.66 15.61 3.57
C PRO A 150 12.76 16.94 2.84
N THR A 151 13.07 17.99 3.60
CA THR A 151 13.64 19.24 3.07
C THR A 151 14.98 18.94 2.39
#